data_AF-X1JVH0-F1
#
_entry.id   AF-X1JVH0-F1
#
_cell.length_a   1.000
_cell.length_b   1.000
_cell.length_c   1.000
_cell.angle_alpha   90.00
_cell.angle_beta   90.00
_cell.angle_gamma   90.00
#
_symmetry.space_group_name_H-M   'P 1'
#
loop_
_entity.id
_entity.type
_entity.pdbx_description
1 polymer ?
#
loop_
_entity_poly.entity_id
_entity_poly.type
_entity_poly.pdbx_seq_one_letter_code
_entity_poly.pdbx_strand_id
1 'polypeptide(L)'
;EVDHIGLDEIDHKVLHTIIDKFNGGPVGLDTIAASISEEADTIMDVYEPYLLQLGFLERTPRGRLATPLAYQHLGLPYNKGKPPQPTLW
;
A
#
# COMPACT_ATOMS: atom_id res chain seq x y z
N GLU A 1 11.42 13.34 2.27
CA GLU A 1 12.69 12.86 2.88
C GLU A 1 12.79 11.36 2.59
N VAL A 2 13.98 10.81 2.35
CA VAL A 2 14.14 9.37 2.04
C VAL A 2 14.47 8.65 3.32
N ASP A 3 13.69 7.62 3.65
CA ASP A 3 13.85 6.87 4.89
C ASP A 3 15.09 5.97 4.87
N HIS A 4 15.44 5.42 6.03
CA HIS A 4 16.67 4.64 6.23
C HIS A 4 16.79 3.40 5.32
N ILE A 5 15.66 2.95 4.77
CA ILE A 5 15.57 1.82 3.86
C ILE A 5 15.40 2.24 2.40
N GLY A 6 15.43 3.54 2.08
CA GLY A 6 15.33 4.04 0.71
C GLY A 6 13.92 4.34 0.21
N LEU A 7 12.89 4.23 1.07
CA LEU A 7 11.53 4.64 0.72
C LEU A 7 11.43 6.16 0.65
N ASP A 8 10.69 6.64 -0.34
CA ASP A 8 10.42 8.07 -0.48
C ASP A 8 9.05 8.47 0.10
N GLU A 9 8.71 9.74 -0.04
CA GLU A 9 7.44 10.26 0.47
C GLU A 9 6.23 9.65 -0.25
N ILE A 10 6.36 9.28 -1.53
CA ILE A 10 5.29 8.70 -2.33
C ILE A 10 5.04 7.25 -1.88
N ASP A 11 6.09 6.47 -1.68
CA ASP A 11 6.03 5.12 -1.11
C ASP A 11 5.25 5.10 0.21
N HIS A 12 5.60 6.03 1.10
CA HIS A 12 4.93 6.18 2.38
C HIS A 12 3.45 6.54 2.19
N LYS A 13 3.14 7.47 1.29
CA LYS A 13 1.75 7.84 0.97
C LYS A 13 0.96 6.67 0.39
N VAL A 14 1.57 5.83 -0.45
CA VAL A 14 0.94 4.62 -0.99
C VAL A 14 0.58 3.68 0.16
N LEU A 15 1.54 3.32 1.00
CA LEU A 15 1.32 2.40 2.12
C LEU A 15 0.32 2.96 3.13
N HIS A 16 0.45 4.22 3.53
CA HIS A 16 -0.50 4.91 4.41
C HIS A 16 -1.90 4.95 3.82
N THR A 17 -2.04 5.23 2.51
CA THR A 17 -3.35 5.23 1.87
C THR A 17 -4.01 3.86 1.99
N ILE A 18 -3.28 2.78 1.69
CA ILE A 18 -3.81 1.42 1.76
C ILE A 18 -4.17 1.04 3.20
N ILE A 19 -3.34 1.41 4.17
CA ILE A 19 -3.54 1.04 5.58
C ILE A 19 -4.61 1.90 6.24
N ASP A 20 -4.52 3.22 6.15
CA ASP A 20 -5.39 4.14 6.88
C ASP A 20 -6.76 4.29 6.21
N LYS A 21 -6.81 4.38 4.87
CA LYS A 21 -8.09 4.54 4.16
C LYS A 21 -8.78 3.21 3.87
N PHE A 22 -8.01 2.17 3.57
CA PHE A 22 -8.54 0.87 3.13
C PHE A 22 -8.29 -0.26 4.12
N ASN A 23 -7.82 0.05 5.34
CA ASN A 23 -7.61 -0.91 6.42
C ASN A 23 -6.73 -2.11 6.00
N GLY A 24 -5.77 -1.88 5.11
CA GLY A 24 -4.87 -2.89 4.55
C GLY A 24 -5.18 -3.36 3.14
N GLY A 25 -6.30 -2.94 2.55
CA GLY A 25 -6.72 -3.33 1.19
C GLY A 25 -7.60 -4.58 1.14
N PRO A 26 -7.80 -5.19 -0.04
CA PRO A 26 -7.20 -4.85 -1.34
C PRO A 26 -7.80 -3.60 -1.98
N VAL A 27 -6.96 -2.74 -2.58
CA VAL A 27 -7.40 -1.51 -3.24
C VAL A 27 -6.87 -1.39 -4.68
N GLY A 28 -7.66 -0.81 -5.57
CA GLY A 28 -7.26 -0.56 -6.97
C GLY A 28 -6.13 0.47 -7.09
N LEU A 29 -5.28 0.32 -8.11
CA LEU A 29 -4.18 1.25 -8.38
C LEU A 29 -4.69 2.66 -8.63
N ASP A 30 -5.73 2.80 -9.45
CA ASP A 30 -6.34 4.10 -9.78
C ASP A 30 -6.85 4.82 -8.53
N THR A 31 -7.29 4.07 -7.52
CA THR A 31 -7.78 4.62 -6.25
C THR A 31 -6.63 5.09 -5.36
N ILE A 32 -5.50 4.39 -5.37
CA ILE A 32 -4.27 4.84 -4.70
C ILE A 32 -3.76 6.10 -5.39
N ALA A 33 -3.61 6.05 -6.71
CA ALA A 33 -3.17 7.15 -7.56
C ALA A 33 -3.99 8.42 -7.30
N ALA A 34 -5.32 8.32 -7.37
CA ALA A 34 -6.23 9.43 -7.07
C ALA A 34 -6.08 9.94 -5.63
N SER A 35 -5.84 9.05 -4.66
CA SER A 35 -5.70 9.43 -3.25
C SER A 35 -4.44 10.22 -2.93
N ILE A 36 -3.37 10.00 -3.68
CA ILE A 36 -2.06 10.64 -3.46
C ILE A 36 -1.75 11.70 -4.53
N SER A 37 -2.70 11.95 -5.45
CA SER A 37 -2.56 12.88 -6.59
C SER A 37 -1.34 12.57 -7.47
N GLU A 38 -1.12 11.28 -7.71
CA GLU A 38 -0.03 10.76 -8.53
C GLU A 38 -0.59 9.91 -9.69
N GLU A 39 0.21 9.70 -10.72
CA GLU A 39 -0.20 8.86 -11.86
C GLU A 39 -0.10 7.36 -11.52
N ALA A 40 -1.12 6.60 -11.92
CA ALA A 40 -1.17 5.15 -11.70
C ALA A 40 0.03 4.44 -12.34
N ASP A 41 0.40 4.83 -13.56
CA ASP A 41 1.52 4.26 -14.30
C ASP A 41 2.85 4.54 -13.60
N THR A 42 3.06 5.75 -13.07
CA THR A 42 4.25 6.06 -12.26
C THR A 42 4.32 5.18 -11.02
N ILE A 43 3.21 4.99 -10.30
CA ILE A 43 3.14 4.06 -9.17
C ILE A 43 3.52 2.65 -9.62
N MET A 44 3.00 2.17 -10.74
CA MET A 44 3.23 0.83 -11.24
C MET A 44 4.68 0.57 -11.68
N ASP A 45 5.28 1.54 -12.38
CA ASP A 45 6.55 1.37 -13.09
C ASP A 45 7.74 1.79 -12.23
N VAL A 46 7.55 2.74 -11.30
CA VAL A 46 8.63 3.31 -10.48
C VAL A 46 8.59 2.74 -9.05
N TYR A 47 7.43 2.81 -8.41
CA TYR A 47 7.31 2.59 -6.96
C TYR A 47 6.98 1.14 -6.59
N GLU A 48 6.02 0.54 -7.28
CA GLU A 48 5.54 -0.82 -7.01
C GLU A 48 6.64 -1.89 -7.03
N PRO A 49 7.60 -1.89 -7.98
CA PRO A 49 8.67 -2.88 -8.02
C PRO A 49 9.48 -2.90 -6.73
N TYR A 50 9.74 -1.72 -6.16
CA TYR A 50 10.52 -1.57 -4.94
C TYR A 50 9.74 -2.03 -3.71
N LEU A 51 8.48 -1.60 -3.58
CA LEU A 51 7.60 -1.99 -2.48
C LEU A 51 7.30 -3.50 -2.47
N LEU A 52 7.18 -4.12 -3.64
CA LEU A 52 7.03 -5.56 -3.80
C LEU A 52 8.32 -6.30 -3.41
N GLN A 53 9.48 -5.79 -3.81
CA GLN A 53 10.78 -6.40 -3.48
C GLN A 53 11.08 -6.35 -1.98
N LEU A 54 10.73 -5.27 -1.29
CA LEU A 54 10.83 -5.16 0.16
C LEU A 54 9.76 -5.98 0.90
N GLY A 55 8.75 -6.46 0.17
CA GLY A 55 7.65 -7.24 0.72
C GLY A 55 6.68 -6.41 1.56
N PHE A 56 6.60 -5.09 1.33
CA PHE A 56 5.63 -4.18 1.96
C PHE A 56 4.27 -4.17 1.26
N LEU A 57 4.28 -4.45 -0.03
CA LEU A 57 3.10 -4.48 -0.87
C LEU A 57 2.94 -5.87 -1.46
N GLU A 58 1.69 -6.30 -1.62
CA GLU A 58 1.35 -7.53 -2.32
C GLU A 58 0.33 -7.25 -3.43
N ARG A 59 0.60 -7.77 -4.63
CA ARG A 59 -0.33 -7.71 -5.76
C ARG A 59 -1.33 -8.86 -5.68
N THR A 60 -2.61 -8.53 -5.74
CA THR A 60 -3.71 -9.50 -5.80
C THR A 60 -4.59 -9.21 -7.03
N PRO A 61 -5.39 -10.17 -7.52
CA PRO A 61 -6.34 -9.92 -8.60
C PRO A 61 -7.37 -8.82 -8.29
N ARG A 62 -7.62 -8.54 -7.01
CA ARG A 62 -8.57 -7.52 -6.54
C ARG A 62 -7.92 -6.15 -6.32
N GLY A 63 -6.59 -6.06 -6.35
CA GLY A 63 -5.86 -4.83 -6.04
C GLY A 63 -4.57 -5.06 -5.23
N ARG A 64 -4.07 -3.99 -4.61
CA ARG A 64 -2.85 -3.98 -3.79
C ARG A 64 -3.21 -4.11 -2.33
N LEU A 65 -2.44 -4.92 -1.61
CA LEU A 65 -2.61 -5.19 -0.20
C LEU A 65 -1.33 -4.82 0.56
N ALA A 66 -1.47 -4.13 1.69
CA ALA A 66 -0.34 -3.82 2.55
C ALA A 66 -0.02 -5.03 3.43
N THR A 67 1.22 -5.49 3.38
CA THR A 67 1.66 -6.67 4.13
C THR A 67 1.93 -6.31 5.59
N PRO A 68 2.04 -7.29 6.51
CA PRO A 68 2.39 -7.01 7.91
C PRO A 68 3.70 -6.23 8.07
N LEU A 69 4.66 -6.41 7.16
CA LEU A 69 5.95 -5.70 7.18
C LEU A 69 5.76 -4.20 6.99
N ALA A 70 4.83 -3.78 6.12
CA ALA A 70 4.53 -2.35 5.92
C ALA A 70 4.00 -1.70 7.20
N TYR A 71 3.11 -2.40 7.91
CA TYR A 71 2.60 -1.93 9.20
C TYR A 71 3.71 -1.81 10.25
N GLN A 72 4.58 -2.81 10.33
CA GLN A 72 5.71 -2.77 11.27
C GLN A 72 6.67 -1.62 10.94
N HIS A 73 6.94 -1.40 9.66
CA HIS A 73 7.82 -0.32 9.21
C HIS A 73 7.24 1.06 9.55
N LEU A 74 5.95 1.26 9.30
CA LEU A 74 5.24 2.50 9.61
C LEU A 74 4.90 2.66 11.11
N GLY A 75 5.23 1.67 11.95
CA GLY A 75 4.87 1.68 13.37
C GLY A 75 3.37 1.58 13.63
N LEU A 76 2.59 1.08 12.67
CA LEU A 76 1.14 0.98 12.73
C LEU A 76 0.69 -0.37 13.33
N PRO A 77 -0.43 -0.39 14.08
CA PRO A 77 -0.95 -1.63 14.65
C PRO A 77 -1.51 -2.54 13.56
N TYR A 78 -0.79 -3.64 13.26
CA TYR A 78 -1.29 -4.67 12.36
C TYR A 78 -2.31 -5.57 13.06
N ASN A 79 -3.59 -5.37 12.78
CA ASN A 79 -4.64 -6.19 13.36
C ASN A 79 -4.97 -7.39 12.45
N LYS A 80 -4.27 -8.52 12.68
CA LYS A 80 -4.47 -9.82 11.99
C LYS A 80 -5.91 -10.38 12.02
N GLY A 81 -6.83 -9.75 12.76
CA GLY A 81 -8.18 -10.25 13.02
C GLY A 81 -9.30 -9.69 12.14
N LYS A 82 -9.06 -8.74 11.23
CA LYS A 82 -10.10 -8.31 10.28
C LYS A 82 -10.08 -9.25 9.07
N PRO A 83 -11.09 -10.14 8.88
CA PRO A 83 -11.23 -10.82 7.60
C PRO A 83 -11.33 -9.75 6.50
N PRO A 84 -10.80 -10.01 5.28
CA PRO A 84 -10.97 -9.08 4.16
C PRO A 84 -12.46 -8.78 4.06
N GLN A 85 -12.82 -7.50 4.21
CA GLN A 85 -14.22 -7.09 4.23
C GLN A 85 -14.89 -7.69 2.99
N PRO A 86 -15.92 -8.54 3.14
CA PRO A 86 -16.67 -8.98 2.00
C PRO A 86 -17.30 -7.73 1.41
N THR A 87 -16.91 -7.40 0.18
CA THR A 87 -17.58 -6.41 -0.65
C THR A 87 -19.07 -6.73 -0.63
N LEU A 88 -19.85 -5.94 0.11
CA LEU A 88 -21.31 -5.97 0.04
C LEU A 88 -21.68 -5.40 -1.33
N TRP A 89 -22.40 -6.24 -2.08
CA TRP A 89 -22.93 -5.99 -3.42
C TRP A 89 -23.87 -4.78 -3.45
#